data_AF-A0A6A4UC53-F1
#
_entry.id   AF-A0A6A4UC53-F1
#
_cell.length_a   1.000
_cell.length_b   1.000
_cell.length_c   1.000
_cell.angle_alpha   90.00
_cell.angle_beta   90.00
_cell.angle_gamma   90.00
#
_symmetry.space_group_name_H-M   'P 1'
#
loop_
_entity.id
_entity.type
_entity.pdbx_description
1 polymer ?
#
loop_
_entity_poly.entity_id
_entity_poly.type
_entity_poly.pdbx_seq_one_letter_code
_entity_poly.pdbx_strand_id
1 'polypeptide(L)'
;MKRINIRIPKIFFAIIFLSFLITGCNPLIIIEAGKNSAVQEFYVDDYKMQVRISLISDENDYLCSFSLFDKDDIKPLEGIKSYLDIIKYGPRRHRYTREKFPYMNGLDVIYNKITNEYECKYKFTSKSRYELTIRLNEIAGKALEEEILISFDQEAK
;
A
#
# COMPACT_ATOMS: atom_id res chain seq x y z
N MET A 1 -43.09 24.82 22.34
CA MET A 1 -42.40 23.78 21.53
C MET A 1 -41.38 24.43 20.61
N LYS A 2 -40.08 24.29 20.89
CA LYS A 2 -38.98 24.72 20.00
C LYS A 2 -38.38 23.48 19.36
N ARG A 3 -38.46 23.36 18.02
CA ARG A 3 -37.79 22.29 17.27
C ARG A 3 -36.32 22.69 17.09
N ILE A 4 -35.43 21.94 17.72
CA ILE A 4 -33.99 22.05 17.50
C ILE A 4 -33.71 21.41 16.14
N ASN A 5 -33.21 22.23 15.22
CA ASN A 5 -32.92 21.84 13.85
C ASN A 5 -31.48 21.29 13.81
N ILE A 6 -31.31 19.99 14.03
CA ILE A 6 -30.01 19.32 13.93
C ILE A 6 -29.76 19.03 12.44
N ARG A 7 -29.04 19.92 11.77
CA ARG A 7 -28.45 19.63 10.45
C ARG A 7 -27.28 18.67 10.66
N ILE A 8 -27.52 17.38 10.44
CA ILE A 8 -26.45 16.39 10.26
C ILE A 8 -25.90 16.60 8.84
N PRO A 9 -24.63 16.97 8.65
CA PRO A 9 -24.03 16.95 7.32
C PRO A 9 -23.85 15.49 6.91
N LYS A 10 -24.66 15.05 5.94
CA LYS A 10 -24.48 13.80 5.19
C LYS A 10 -23.21 13.92 4.36
N ILE A 11 -22.04 13.74 4.96
CA ILE A 11 -20.81 13.52 4.20
C ILE A 11 -20.80 12.02 3.87
N PHE A 12 -21.26 11.73 2.66
CA PHE A 12 -21.13 10.45 2.01
C PHE A 12 -19.66 10.01 2.06
N PHE A 13 -19.41 8.87 2.70
CA PHE A 13 -18.17 8.11 2.51
C PHE A 13 -18.05 7.79 1.02
N ALA A 14 -17.17 8.49 0.31
CA ALA A 14 -16.76 8.11 -1.03
C ALA A 14 -15.84 6.88 -0.91
N ILE A 15 -16.46 5.70 -0.81
CA ILE A 15 -15.77 4.42 -1.04
C ILE A 15 -15.42 4.40 -2.53
N ILE A 16 -14.18 4.75 -2.86
CA ILE A 16 -13.68 4.62 -4.23
C ILE A 16 -13.42 3.13 -4.46
N PHE A 17 -14.44 2.43 -4.97
CA PHE A 17 -14.29 1.11 -5.57
C PHE A 17 -13.46 1.25 -6.85
N LEU A 18 -12.14 1.07 -6.74
CA LEU A 18 -11.26 0.97 -7.88
C LEU A 18 -11.15 -0.51 -8.27
N SER A 19 -12.13 -0.97 -9.03
CA SER A 19 -12.12 -2.29 -9.66
C SER A 19 -11.15 -2.27 -10.85
N PHE A 20 -10.01 -2.96 -10.72
CA PHE A 20 -9.12 -3.18 -11.86
C PHE A 20 -9.27 -4.59 -12.39
N LEU A 21 -9.98 -4.68 -13.50
CA LEU A 21 -9.91 -5.79 -14.42
C LEU A 21 -8.47 -5.90 -14.95
N ILE A 22 -7.94 -7.11 -14.83
CA ILE A 22 -6.73 -7.61 -15.45
C ILE A 22 -6.75 -7.25 -16.95
N THR A 23 -5.92 -6.29 -17.37
CA THR A 23 -5.25 -6.19 -18.69
C THR A 23 -4.45 -4.90 -18.79
N GLY A 24 -3.13 -4.98 -18.56
CA GLY A 24 -2.11 -4.15 -19.23
C GLY A 24 -1.97 -2.67 -18.86
N CYS A 25 -2.81 -2.08 -18.01
CA CYS A 25 -2.63 -0.72 -17.50
C CYS A 25 -2.47 -0.76 -15.99
N ASN A 26 -1.24 -0.65 -15.48
CA ASN A 26 -0.99 -0.48 -14.04
C ASN A 26 -1.60 0.86 -13.61
N PRO A 27 -2.68 0.87 -12.81
CA PRO A 27 -3.21 2.11 -12.30
C PRO A 27 -2.17 2.75 -11.38
N LEU A 28 -1.93 4.03 -11.61
CA LEU A 28 -1.07 4.86 -10.79
C LEU A 28 -1.78 5.14 -9.46
N ILE A 29 -1.80 4.16 -8.57
CA ILE A 29 -2.39 4.29 -7.24
C ILE A 29 -1.38 5.04 -6.38
N ILE A 30 -1.73 6.26 -5.98
CA ILE A 30 -0.92 7.07 -5.07
C ILE A 30 -1.44 6.84 -3.66
N ILE A 31 -0.58 6.38 -2.76
CA ILE A 31 -0.89 6.31 -1.33
C ILE A 31 -0.41 7.60 -0.68
N GLU A 32 -1.36 8.45 -0.30
CA GLU A 32 -1.05 9.63 0.51
C GLU A 32 -0.55 9.18 1.88
N ALA A 33 0.72 9.42 2.15
CA ALA A 33 1.29 9.21 3.47
C ALA A 33 0.82 10.33 4.42
N GLY A 34 0.23 9.92 5.54
CA GLY A 34 -0.26 10.83 6.57
C GLY A 34 -0.43 10.11 7.90
N LYS A 35 -0.58 10.87 8.99
CA LYS A 35 -0.79 10.34 10.35
C LYS A 35 -2.09 9.49 10.46
N ASN A 36 -2.99 9.66 9.48
CA ASN A 36 -4.26 8.94 9.29
C ASN A 36 -4.42 8.49 7.82
N SER A 37 -3.38 7.94 7.19
CA SER A 37 -3.50 7.46 5.81
C SER A 37 -4.64 6.43 5.71
N ALA A 38 -5.48 6.59 4.69
CA ALA A 38 -6.58 5.68 4.45
C ALA A 38 -6.02 4.30 4.08
N VAL A 39 -6.65 3.26 4.62
CA VAL A 39 -6.39 1.89 4.18
C VAL A 39 -6.81 1.79 2.72
N GLN A 40 -5.91 1.31 1.87
CA GLN A 40 -6.17 1.04 0.47
C GLN A 40 -6.36 -0.46 0.26
N GLU A 41 -7.40 -0.80 -0.50
CA GLU A 41 -7.73 -2.19 -0.79
C GLU A 41 -7.33 -2.53 -2.22
N PHE A 42 -6.60 -3.62 -2.38
CA PHE A 42 -6.19 -4.19 -3.65
C PHE A 42 -6.77 -5.60 -3.75
N TYR A 43 -7.24 -5.97 -4.93
CA TYR A 43 -7.72 -7.32 -5.20
C TYR A 43 -6.78 -7.96 -6.22
N VAL A 44 -6.24 -9.12 -5.87
CA VAL A 44 -5.37 -9.90 -6.75
C VAL A 44 -5.82 -11.35 -6.65
N ASP A 45 -6.29 -11.90 -7.78
CA ASP A 45 -6.87 -13.23 -7.88
C ASP A 45 -7.97 -13.47 -6.83
N ASP A 46 -7.78 -14.48 -5.97
CA ASP A 46 -8.70 -14.82 -4.89
C ASP A 46 -8.38 -14.11 -3.56
N TYR A 47 -7.48 -13.13 -3.60
CA TYR A 47 -7.04 -12.40 -2.41
C TYR A 47 -7.46 -10.94 -2.42
N LYS A 48 -7.72 -10.43 -1.22
CA LYS A 48 -7.89 -9.01 -0.92
C LYS A 48 -6.73 -8.58 -0.03
N MET A 49 -5.99 -7.56 -0.43
CA MET A 49 -4.93 -6.95 0.37
C MET A 49 -5.36 -5.57 0.85
N GLN A 50 -5.17 -5.30 2.13
CA GLN A 50 -5.33 -3.98 2.73
C GLN A 50 -3.95 -3.42 3.04
N VAL A 51 -3.61 -2.24 2.50
CA VAL A 51 -2.29 -1.60 2.70
C VAL A 51 -2.49 -0.21 3.31
N ARG A 52 -1.60 0.17 4.24
CA ARG A 52 -1.55 1.48 4.87
C ARG A 52 -0.11 1.97 4.97
N ILE A 53 0.12 3.27 4.73
CA ILE A 53 1.43 3.91 4.90
C ILE A 53 1.35 5.02 5.93
N SER A 54 1.93 4.81 7.10
CA SER A 54 1.91 5.79 8.19
C SER A 54 3.22 6.55 8.25
N LEU A 55 3.16 7.88 8.34
CA LEU A 55 4.33 8.70 8.68
C LEU A 55 4.61 8.55 10.18
N ILE A 56 5.81 8.05 10.53
CA ILE A 56 6.24 7.80 11.92
C ILE A 56 6.90 9.05 12.51
N SER A 57 7.66 9.81 11.72
CA SER A 57 8.40 10.99 12.15
C SER A 57 8.41 12.08 11.06
N ASP A 58 8.73 13.32 11.45
CA ASP A 58 8.89 14.44 10.51
C ASP A 58 10.15 14.30 9.61
N GLU A 59 10.98 13.29 9.85
CA GLU A 59 12.20 13.02 9.07
C GLU A 59 11.97 12.05 7.90
N ASN A 60 10.74 11.95 7.39
CA ASN A 60 10.37 11.01 6.33
C ASN A 60 10.63 9.52 6.73
N ASP A 61 10.38 9.19 7.99
CA ASP A 61 10.29 7.80 8.44
C ASP A 61 8.86 7.29 8.25
N TYR A 62 8.72 6.12 7.63
CA TYR A 62 7.42 5.55 7.30
C TYR A 62 7.29 4.10 7.78
N LEU A 63 6.05 3.70 8.03
CA LEU A 63 5.63 2.33 8.26
C LEU A 63 4.69 1.92 7.13
N CYS A 64 5.08 0.94 6.31
CA CYS A 64 4.16 0.21 5.45
C CYS A 64 3.57 -0.94 6.27
N SER A 65 2.26 -0.94 6.43
CA SER A 65 1.49 -2.01 7.07
C SER A 65 0.57 -2.64 6.03
N PHE A 66 0.42 -3.96 6.05
CA PHE A 66 -0.62 -4.61 5.26
C PHE A 66 -1.20 -5.86 5.91
N SER A 67 -2.41 -6.22 5.49
CA SER A 67 -3.04 -7.50 5.78
C SER A 67 -3.54 -8.12 4.49
N LEU A 68 -3.39 -9.43 4.34
CA LEU A 68 -3.93 -10.18 3.21
C LEU A 68 -5.09 -11.05 3.72
N PHE A 69 -6.12 -11.19 2.90
CA PHE A 69 -7.32 -11.96 3.20
C PHE A 69 -7.66 -12.81 2.00
N ASP A 70 -8.24 -13.98 2.20
CA ASP A 70 -9.06 -14.58 1.14
C ASP A 70 -10.22 -13.62 0.82
N LYS A 71 -10.60 -13.48 -0.46
CA LYS A 71 -11.59 -12.48 -0.91
C LYS A 71 -12.93 -12.60 -0.17
N ASP A 72 -13.28 -13.83 0.23
CA ASP A 72 -14.53 -14.19 0.88
C ASP A 72 -14.42 -14.28 2.42
N ASP A 73 -13.23 -14.02 2.98
CA ASP A 73 -12.97 -14.03 4.42
C ASP A 73 -12.73 -12.62 4.98
N ILE A 74 -12.95 -12.49 6.29
CA ILE A 74 -12.66 -11.32 7.11
C ILE A 74 -11.43 -11.51 7.99
N LYS A 75 -10.88 -12.73 8.10
CA LYS A 75 -9.69 -13.00 8.89
C LYS A 75 -8.42 -12.78 8.07
N PRO A 76 -7.42 -12.03 8.60
CA PRO A 76 -6.12 -11.93 7.96
C PRO A 76 -5.43 -13.29 7.87
N LEU A 77 -4.79 -13.56 6.73
CA LEU A 77 -3.93 -14.70 6.52
C LEU A 77 -2.60 -14.52 7.26
N GLU A 78 -2.12 -15.62 7.84
CA GLU A 78 -0.80 -15.70 8.50
C GLU A 78 0.19 -16.52 7.65
N GLY A 79 1.46 -16.52 8.05
CA GLY A 79 2.50 -17.31 7.37
C GLY A 79 2.84 -16.83 5.96
N ILE A 80 2.67 -15.52 5.70
CA ILE A 80 3.06 -14.87 4.45
C ILE A 80 4.55 -14.54 4.47
N LYS A 81 5.26 -14.88 3.42
CA LYS A 81 6.64 -14.43 3.16
C LYS A 81 6.60 -13.33 2.11
N SER A 82 7.08 -12.16 2.48
CA SER A 82 7.02 -10.98 1.62
C SER A 82 8.19 -10.03 1.81
N TYR A 83 8.44 -9.22 0.78
CA TYR A 83 9.50 -8.23 0.73
C TYR A 83 8.97 -6.90 0.22
N LEU A 84 9.58 -5.81 0.65
CA LEU A 84 9.30 -4.48 0.11
C LEU A 84 10.50 -4.00 -0.71
N ASP A 85 10.23 -3.73 -1.99
CA ASP A 85 11.17 -3.06 -2.90
C ASP A 85 10.73 -1.61 -3.11
N ILE A 86 11.70 -0.70 -3.25
CA ILE A 86 11.47 0.73 -3.41
C ILE A 86 12.34 1.27 -4.54
N ILE A 87 11.69 1.92 -5.49
CA ILE A 87 12.29 2.58 -6.64
C ILE A 87 12.10 4.09 -6.51
N LYS A 88 13.15 4.86 -6.76
CA LYS A 88 13.09 6.32 -6.85
C LYS A 88 12.85 6.74 -8.30
N TYR A 89 11.87 7.59 -8.53
CA TYR A 89 11.69 8.21 -9.83
C TYR A 89 12.72 9.33 -10.06
N GLY A 90 13.42 9.21 -11.18
CA GLY A 90 14.36 10.19 -11.70
C GLY A 90 13.71 11.36 -12.45
N PRO A 91 14.55 12.28 -12.96
CA PRO A 91 14.09 13.35 -13.83
C PRO A 91 13.45 12.77 -15.10
N ARG A 92 12.50 13.51 -15.69
CA ARG A 92 11.95 13.18 -17.00
C ARG A 92 13.02 13.47 -18.06
N ARG A 93 13.60 12.43 -18.67
CA ARG A 93 14.52 12.60 -19.81
C ARG A 93 13.80 12.68 -21.16
N HIS A 94 12.61 12.08 -21.27
CA HIS A 94 11.79 12.12 -22.49
C HIS A 94 10.31 12.41 -22.20
N ARG A 95 9.56 12.72 -23.26
CA ARG A 95 8.18 13.23 -23.23
C ARG A 95 7.17 12.35 -22.45
N TYR A 96 7.50 11.08 -22.17
CA TYR A 96 6.55 10.14 -21.56
C TYR A 96 7.08 9.23 -20.43
N THR A 97 8.40 9.12 -20.20
CA THR A 97 8.96 8.20 -19.19
C THR A 97 9.92 8.89 -18.22
N ARG A 98 9.70 8.66 -16.91
CA ARG A 98 10.67 9.00 -15.86
C ARG A 98 11.69 7.88 -15.77
N GLU A 99 12.95 8.23 -15.53
CA GLU A 99 13.94 7.21 -15.16
C GLU A 99 13.54 6.56 -13.83
N LYS A 100 13.85 5.28 -13.66
CA LYS A 100 13.62 4.54 -12.43
C LYS A 100 14.97 4.09 -11.88
N PHE A 101 15.25 4.43 -10.62
CA PHE A 101 16.49 4.06 -9.95
C PHE A 101 16.16 3.18 -8.74
N PRO A 102 16.78 2.00 -8.59
CA PRO A 102 16.67 1.23 -7.35
C PRO A 102 17.08 2.09 -6.16
N TYR A 103 16.26 2.13 -5.11
CA TYR A 103 16.53 2.91 -3.90
C TYR A 103 16.76 2.00 -2.69
N MET A 104 15.84 1.08 -2.41
CA MET A 104 15.98 0.03 -1.40
C MET A 104 15.34 -1.24 -1.95
N ASN A 105 15.95 -2.40 -1.76
CA ASN A 105 15.40 -3.67 -2.25
C ASN A 105 15.50 -4.75 -1.17
N GLY A 106 14.55 -5.68 -1.17
CA GLY A 106 14.54 -6.85 -0.30
C GLY A 106 14.35 -6.49 1.17
N LEU A 107 13.60 -5.42 1.48
CA LEU A 107 13.31 -5.09 2.87
C LEU A 107 12.38 -6.15 3.44
N ASP A 108 12.84 -6.87 4.45
CA ASP A 108 12.04 -7.89 5.13
C ASP A 108 10.81 -7.27 5.76
N VAL A 109 9.67 -7.93 5.54
CA VAL A 109 8.40 -7.57 6.15
C VAL A 109 8.16 -8.49 7.35
N ILE A 110 7.86 -7.89 8.50
CA ILE A 110 7.72 -8.60 9.77
C ILE A 110 6.25 -8.68 10.16
N TYR A 111 5.77 -9.85 10.54
CA TYR A 111 4.43 -10.02 11.07
C TYR A 111 4.33 -9.50 12.51
N ASN A 112 3.47 -8.52 12.75
CA ASN A 112 3.15 -7.98 14.06
C ASN A 112 1.88 -8.63 14.62
N LYS A 113 2.07 -9.51 15.61
CA LYS A 113 0.99 -10.26 16.27
C LYS A 113 0.01 -9.40 17.07
N ILE A 114 0.35 -8.15 17.40
CA ILE A 114 -0.52 -7.26 18.16
C ILE A 114 -1.55 -6.63 17.22
N THR A 115 -1.12 -6.22 16.04
CA THR A 115 -1.95 -5.56 15.02
C THR A 115 -2.55 -6.54 14.02
N ASN A 116 -2.03 -7.78 13.95
CA ASN A 116 -2.31 -8.75 12.87
C ASN A 116 -2.01 -8.17 11.47
N GLU A 117 -0.94 -7.38 11.40
CA GLU A 117 -0.46 -6.73 10.18
C GLU A 117 0.99 -7.15 9.91
N TYR A 118 1.32 -7.19 8.62
CA TYR A 118 2.68 -7.28 8.10
C TYR A 118 3.27 -5.89 7.98
N GLU A 119 4.42 -5.66 8.61
CA GLU A 119 4.97 -4.33 8.82
C GLU A 119 6.41 -4.22 8.29
N CYS A 120 6.69 -3.13 7.60
CA CYS A 120 8.04 -2.77 7.15
C CYS A 120 8.31 -1.28 7.37
N LYS A 121 9.40 -0.96 8.07
CA LYS A 121 9.84 0.41 8.31
C LYS A 121 10.91 0.80 7.30
N TYR A 122 10.81 2.01 6.77
CA TYR A 122 11.79 2.56 5.82
C TYR A 122 11.86 4.08 5.93
N LYS A 123 12.95 4.66 5.39
CA LYS A 123 13.22 6.11 5.45
C LYS A 123 13.59 6.67 4.08
N PHE A 124 13.01 7.81 3.72
CA PHE A 124 13.44 8.57 2.55
C PHE A 124 14.46 9.65 2.93
N THR A 125 15.59 9.66 2.23
CA THR A 125 16.66 10.65 2.44
C THR A 125 16.46 11.91 1.58
N SER A 126 15.51 11.90 0.66
CA SER A 126 15.28 13.03 -0.25
C SER A 126 13.83 13.18 -0.67
N LYS A 127 13.41 14.43 -0.84
CA LYS A 127 12.09 14.80 -1.40
C LYS A 127 12.01 14.34 -2.84
N SER A 128 11.15 13.37 -3.11
CA SER A 128 10.99 12.77 -4.43
C SER A 128 9.72 11.94 -4.47
N ARG A 129 9.35 11.52 -5.67
CA ARG A 129 8.38 10.45 -5.87
C ARG A 129 9.13 9.11 -5.86
N TYR A 130 8.50 8.11 -5.25
CA TYR A 130 8.96 6.73 -5.16
C TYR A 130 7.82 5.80 -5.57
N GLU A 131 8.19 4.61 -6.04
CA GLU A 131 7.32 3.47 -6.28
C GLU A 131 7.71 2.39 -5.27
N LEU A 132 6.74 1.94 -4.50
CA LEU A 132 6.89 0.86 -3.54
C LEU A 132 6.23 -0.38 -4.13
N THR A 133 6.89 -1.52 -4.05
CA THR A 133 6.37 -2.80 -4.52
C THR A 133 6.47 -3.82 -3.40
N ILE A 134 5.31 -4.31 -2.96
CA ILE A 134 5.23 -5.45 -2.05
C ILE A 134 5.25 -6.71 -2.90
N ARG A 135 6.18 -7.61 -2.61
CA ARG A 135 6.37 -8.90 -3.28
C ARG A 135 5.94 -10.00 -2.34
N LEU A 136 4.92 -10.76 -2.74
CA LEU A 136 4.45 -11.92 -1.99
C LEU A 136 5.00 -13.17 -2.67
N ASN A 137 5.68 -14.02 -1.90
CA ASN A 137 6.34 -15.22 -2.41
C ASN A 137 5.77 -16.51 -1.79
N GLU A 138 5.13 -16.38 -0.62
CA GLU A 138 4.54 -17.50 0.13
C GLU A 138 3.29 -17.01 0.83
N ILE A 139 2.22 -17.82 0.82
CA ILE A 139 0.98 -17.58 1.57
C ILE A 139 0.65 -18.85 2.34
N ALA A 140 0.36 -18.71 3.64
CA ALA A 140 0.00 -19.83 4.52
C ALA A 140 1.00 -21.00 4.47
N GLY A 141 2.31 -20.71 4.41
CA GLY A 141 3.35 -21.75 4.37
C GLY A 141 3.58 -22.39 2.99
N LYS A 142 2.87 -21.95 1.94
CA LYS A 142 2.98 -22.49 0.58
C LYS A 142 3.57 -21.46 -0.35
N ALA A 143 4.65 -21.85 -1.05
CA ALA A 143 5.25 -21.02 -2.09
C ALA A 143 4.25 -20.81 -3.24
N LEU A 144 4.22 -19.59 -3.76
CA LEU A 144 3.40 -19.25 -4.93
C LEU A 144 4.10 -19.71 -6.21
N GLU A 145 3.33 -20.13 -7.22
CA GLU A 145 3.86 -20.48 -8.54
C GLU A 145 4.44 -19.26 -9.25
N GLU A 146 3.76 -18.11 -9.11
CA GLU A 146 4.21 -16.80 -9.57
C GLU A 146 4.15 -15.80 -8.40
N GLU A 147 5.11 -14.87 -8.33
CA GLU A 147 5.10 -13.83 -7.31
C GLU A 147 3.94 -12.87 -7.54
N ILE A 148 3.20 -12.53 -6.46
CA ILE A 148 2.22 -11.46 -6.51
C ILE A 148 2.92 -10.13 -6.22
N LEU A 149 2.83 -9.20 -7.16
CA LEU A 149 3.45 -7.88 -7.10
C LEU A 149 2.37 -6.81 -6.94
N ILE A 150 2.46 -6.04 -5.85
CA ILE A 150 1.53 -4.95 -5.57
C ILE A 150 2.34 -3.66 -5.47
N SER A 151 2.21 -2.84 -6.50
CA SER A 151 2.98 -1.60 -6.65
C SER A 151 2.10 -0.36 -6.49
N PHE A 152 2.60 0.64 -5.79
CA PHE A 152 1.94 1.93 -5.61
C PHE A 152 2.96 3.05 -5.44
N ASP A 153 2.53 4.27 -5.75
CA ASP A 153 3.37 5.45 -5.69
C ASP A 153 3.24 6.19 -4.36
N GLN A 154 4.34 6.76 -3.90
CA GLN A 154 4.41 7.59 -2.71
C GLN A 154 5.29 8.82 -2.95
N GLU A 155 4.89 9.96 -2.39
CA GLU A 155 5.66 11.18 -2.41
C GLU A 155 6.24 11.49 -1.03
N ALA A 156 7.57 11.67 -0.97
CA ALA A 156 8.28 12.08 0.24
C ALA A 156 8.38 13.61 0.32
N LYS A 157 8.08 14.17 1.50
CA LYS A 157 7.93 15.62 1.71
C LYS A 157 9.21 16.33 2.13
#